data_AF-A0A965HK79-F1
#
_entry.id   AF-A0A965HK79-F1
#
_cell.length_a   1.000
_cell.length_b   1.000
_cell.length_c   1.000
_cell.angle_alpha   90.00
_cell.angle_beta   90.00
_cell.angle_gamma   90.00
#
_symmetry.space_group_name_H-M   'P 1'
#
loop_
_entity.id
_entity.type
_entity.pdbx_description
1 polymer ?
#
loop_
_entity_poly.entity_id
_entity_poly.type
_entity_poly.pdbx_seq_one_letter_code
_entity_poly.pdbx_strand_id
1 'polypeptide(L)'
;KDKVAKGISPSHGLFAYPVLMAADILLYDADRVPVGQDQKQHLEVARDIAGKFNDKYGQVFKLPESIIREDAGVVPGVDGQKMSKSYGNTLEIFAPEKDLRKKIMAIKTDSTPVEVPKAVEGSTLWGLVRLMGTDAERSEYRAKMEKGGTGYGDLKKGLADLVLREFDGMRKKREELASNLPRVEQWMKDGAAKARKTAEQVLARVRAAVGTQK
;
A
#
# COMPACT_ATOMS: atom_id res chain seq x y z
N LYS A 1 -10.57 -15.77 -11.26
CA LYS A 1 -9.78 -14.63 -10.73
C LYS A 1 -10.14 -13.38 -11.54
N ASP A 2 -10.44 -12.25 -10.88
CA ASP A 2 -10.87 -10.98 -11.49
C ASP A 2 -9.97 -10.46 -12.62
N LYS A 3 -8.69 -10.86 -12.64
CA LYS A 3 -7.74 -10.51 -13.69
C LYS A 3 -8.05 -11.15 -15.05
N VAL A 4 -8.55 -12.39 -15.07
CA VAL A 4 -8.96 -13.08 -16.31
C VAL A 4 -10.27 -12.49 -16.83
N ALA A 5 -11.19 -12.14 -15.92
CA ALA A 5 -12.40 -11.40 -16.27
C ALA A 5 -12.11 -9.99 -16.84
N LYS A 6 -10.88 -9.48 -16.66
CA LYS A 6 -10.39 -8.19 -17.18
C LYS A 6 -9.45 -8.35 -18.40
N GLY A 7 -9.46 -9.52 -19.06
CA GLY A 7 -8.73 -9.73 -20.32
C GLY A 7 -7.24 -10.08 -20.18
N ILE A 8 -6.75 -10.37 -18.97
CA ILE A 8 -5.37 -10.86 -18.79
C ILE A 8 -5.33 -12.36 -19.07
N SER A 9 -4.51 -12.78 -20.03
CA SER A 9 -4.31 -14.19 -20.35
C SER A 9 -3.85 -14.99 -19.11
N PRO A 10 -4.53 -16.08 -18.74
CA PRO A 10 -4.14 -16.90 -17.61
C PRO A 10 -2.76 -17.53 -17.87
N SER A 11 -1.87 -17.45 -16.88
CA SER A 11 -0.55 -18.10 -16.90
C SER A 11 -0.41 -19.04 -15.71
N HIS A 12 0.47 -20.04 -15.82
CA HIS A 12 0.78 -20.93 -14.69
C HIS A 12 1.29 -20.13 -13.49
N GLY A 13 2.08 -19.07 -13.71
CA GLY A 13 2.52 -18.18 -12.64
C GLY A 13 1.35 -17.50 -11.90
N LEU A 14 0.33 -17.03 -12.63
CA LEU A 14 -0.86 -16.44 -12.01
C LEU A 14 -1.69 -17.48 -11.24
N PHE A 15 -1.68 -18.74 -11.66
CA PHE A 15 -2.32 -19.83 -10.95
C PHE A 15 -1.55 -20.20 -9.67
N ALA A 16 -0.23 -20.40 -9.78
CA ALA A 16 0.62 -20.94 -8.72
C ALA A 16 1.13 -19.90 -7.71
N TYR A 17 1.03 -18.59 -7.95
CA TYR A 17 1.58 -17.59 -7.02
C TYR A 17 1.09 -17.72 -5.56
N PRO A 18 -0.15 -18.17 -5.24
CA PRO A 18 -0.53 -18.33 -3.84
C PRO A 18 0.33 -19.37 -3.10
N VAL A 19 0.86 -20.36 -3.80
CA VAL A 19 1.81 -21.34 -3.24
C VAL A 19 3.17 -20.71 -3.00
N LEU A 20 3.65 -19.86 -3.93
CA LEU A 20 4.88 -19.10 -3.74
C LEU A 20 4.74 -18.14 -2.54
N MET A 21 3.62 -17.43 -2.44
CA MET A 21 3.32 -16.55 -1.31
C MET A 21 3.24 -17.33 0.02
N ALA A 22 2.68 -18.54 0.02
CA ALA A 22 2.73 -19.40 1.19
C ALA A 22 4.16 -19.75 1.59
N ALA A 23 5.04 -20.09 0.63
CA ALA A 23 6.45 -20.30 0.90
C ALA A 23 7.13 -19.06 1.48
N ASP A 24 6.84 -17.86 0.93
CA ASP A 24 7.36 -16.58 1.42
C ASP A 24 6.94 -16.29 2.87
N ILE A 25 5.77 -16.76 3.31
CA ILE A 25 5.29 -16.57 4.68
C ILE A 25 5.91 -17.62 5.63
N LEU A 26 5.83 -18.89 5.24
CA LEU A 26 6.19 -20.01 6.11
C LEU A 26 7.70 -20.18 6.28
N LEU A 27 8.51 -19.78 5.28
CA LEU A 27 9.97 -19.89 5.33
C LEU A 27 10.61 -19.04 6.44
N TYR A 28 9.89 -18.05 6.97
CA TYR A 28 10.39 -17.14 8.00
C TYR A 28 9.68 -17.29 9.35
N ASP A 29 8.93 -18.38 9.58
CA ASP A 29 8.21 -18.64 10.84
C ASP A 29 7.34 -17.46 11.30
N ALA A 30 6.69 -16.78 10.35
CA ALA A 30 5.86 -15.62 10.63
C ALA A 30 4.69 -15.99 11.56
N ASP A 31 4.59 -15.31 12.70
CA ASP A 31 3.44 -15.48 13.61
C ASP A 31 2.22 -14.68 13.09
N ARG A 32 2.47 -13.53 12.46
CA ARG A 32 1.44 -12.62 11.99
C ARG A 32 1.80 -12.00 10.64
N VAL A 33 0.81 -11.83 9.78
CA VAL A 33 0.97 -11.25 8.44
C VAL A 33 -0.05 -10.12 8.24
N PRO A 34 0.41 -8.85 8.14
CA PRO A 34 -0.46 -7.74 7.78
C PRO A 34 -0.97 -7.90 6.34
N VAL A 35 -2.30 -7.96 6.19
CA VAL A 35 -2.95 -8.14 4.88
C VAL A 35 -4.17 -7.24 4.75
N GLY A 36 -4.45 -6.82 3.51
CA GLY A 36 -5.75 -6.23 3.18
C GLY A 36 -6.87 -7.27 3.26
N GLN A 37 -8.12 -6.82 3.42
CA GLN A 37 -9.29 -7.70 3.44
C GLN A 37 -9.36 -8.62 2.19
N ASP A 38 -8.94 -8.10 1.03
CA ASP A 38 -8.89 -8.81 -0.25
C ASP A 38 -7.80 -9.88 -0.32
N GLN A 39 -6.80 -9.83 0.57
CA GLN A 39 -5.67 -10.76 0.60
C GLN A 39 -5.81 -11.83 1.69
N LYS A 40 -6.84 -11.75 2.55
CA LYS A 40 -7.10 -12.73 3.63
C LYS A 40 -7.12 -14.17 3.10
N GLN A 41 -7.77 -14.40 1.96
CA GLN A 41 -7.86 -15.73 1.36
C GLN A 41 -6.49 -16.34 1.01
N HIS A 42 -5.50 -15.53 0.60
CA HIS A 42 -4.16 -16.05 0.33
C HIS A 42 -3.45 -16.49 1.61
N LEU A 43 -3.71 -15.82 2.74
CA LEU A 43 -3.18 -16.25 4.02
C LEU A 43 -3.83 -17.56 4.48
N GLU A 44 -5.13 -17.74 4.28
CA GLU A 44 -5.80 -19.01 4.57
C GLU A 44 -5.21 -20.16 3.74
N VAL A 45 -4.91 -19.93 2.44
CA VAL A 45 -4.19 -20.92 1.62
C VAL A 45 -2.83 -21.29 2.22
N ALA A 46 -2.08 -20.31 2.74
CA ALA A 46 -0.81 -20.59 3.40
C ALA A 46 -0.98 -21.41 4.68
N ARG A 47 -2.02 -21.12 5.48
CA ARG A 47 -2.36 -21.89 6.69
C ARG A 47 -2.78 -23.32 6.36
N ASP A 48 -3.60 -23.52 5.34
CA ASP A 48 -4.04 -24.85 4.89
C ASP A 48 -2.86 -25.69 4.39
N ILE A 49 -1.94 -25.08 3.63
CA ILE A 49 -0.72 -25.75 3.17
C ILE A 49 0.16 -26.15 4.37
N ALA A 50 0.36 -25.22 5.32
CA ALA A 50 1.14 -25.49 6.52
C ALA A 50 0.52 -26.60 7.38
N GLY A 51 -0.81 -26.57 7.59
CA GLY A 51 -1.55 -27.60 8.33
C GLY A 51 -1.38 -28.98 7.68
N LYS A 52 -1.65 -29.10 6.38
CA LYS A 52 -1.48 -30.36 5.65
C LYS A 52 -0.05 -30.88 5.65
N PHE A 53 0.93 -29.97 5.59
CA PHE A 53 2.33 -30.36 5.70
C PHE A 53 2.62 -30.89 7.09
N ASN A 54 2.14 -30.22 8.13
CA ASN A 54 2.34 -30.64 9.52
C ASN A 54 1.66 -31.97 9.83
N ASP A 55 0.44 -32.20 9.32
CA ASP A 55 -0.28 -33.46 9.48
C ASP A 55 0.49 -34.63 8.87
N LYS A 56 1.16 -34.40 7.74
CA LYS A 56 1.88 -35.43 7.00
C LYS A 56 3.30 -35.69 7.52
N TYR A 57 4.01 -34.63 7.93
CA TYR A 57 5.45 -34.68 8.22
C TYR A 57 5.80 -34.32 9.67
N GLY A 58 4.81 -34.09 10.52
CA GLY A 58 4.99 -33.61 11.89
C GLY A 58 5.07 -32.08 11.98
N GLN A 59 5.08 -31.55 13.20
CA GLN A 59 5.01 -30.09 13.44
C GLN A 59 6.28 -29.36 12.92
N VAL A 60 6.22 -28.81 11.70
CA VAL A 60 7.34 -28.13 11.03
C VAL A 60 7.12 -26.63 10.85
N PHE A 61 5.90 -26.25 10.48
CA PHE A 61 5.52 -24.86 10.23
C PHE A 61 4.63 -24.30 11.34
N LYS A 62 4.81 -23.00 11.64
CA LYS A 62 3.82 -22.23 12.37
C LYS A 62 2.63 -21.89 11.48
N LEU A 63 1.46 -21.65 12.10
CA LEU A 63 0.27 -21.20 11.40
C LEU A 63 0.11 -19.68 11.58
N PRO A 64 0.42 -18.85 10.58
CA PRO A 64 0.40 -17.39 10.69
C PRO A 64 -1.03 -16.85 10.86
N GLU A 65 -1.21 -15.78 11.63
CA GLU A 65 -2.49 -15.07 11.78
C GLU A 65 -2.54 -13.79 10.93
N SER A 66 -3.73 -13.44 10.41
CA SER A 66 -3.90 -12.17 9.69
C SER A 66 -3.94 -11.00 10.66
N ILE A 67 -3.21 -9.93 10.35
CA ILE A 67 -3.50 -8.60 10.91
C ILE A 67 -4.24 -7.82 9.84
N ILE A 68 -5.52 -7.56 10.07
CA ILE A 68 -6.34 -6.76 9.17
C ILE A 68 -6.65 -5.43 9.86
N ARG A 69 -6.24 -4.34 9.22
CA ARG A 69 -6.63 -3.01 9.65
C ARG A 69 -8.07 -2.76 9.27
N GLU A 70 -8.95 -2.57 10.25
CA GLU A 70 -10.36 -2.22 10.05
C GLU A 70 -10.52 -0.86 9.35
N ASP A 71 -9.51 0.01 9.46
CA ASP A 71 -9.55 1.42 9.11
C ASP A 71 -8.81 1.80 7.81
N ALA A 72 -8.36 0.83 7.01
CA ALA A 72 -7.67 1.11 5.75
C ALA A 72 -8.69 1.61 4.69
N GLY A 73 -9.23 2.81 4.91
CA GLY A 73 -10.22 3.44 4.05
C GLY A 73 -9.73 3.57 2.61
N VAL A 74 -10.68 3.66 1.68
CA VAL A 74 -10.38 3.87 0.28
C VAL A 74 -9.82 5.28 0.09
N VAL A 75 -8.56 5.37 -0.32
CA VAL A 75 -7.96 6.65 -0.73
C VAL A 75 -8.57 7.05 -2.08
N PRO A 76 -9.21 8.24 -2.19
CA PRO A 76 -9.79 8.69 -3.44
C PRO A 76 -8.70 9.16 -4.41
N GLY A 77 -8.82 8.76 -5.67
CA GLY A 77 -8.00 9.26 -6.77
C GLY A 77 -8.44 10.65 -7.21
N VAL A 78 -7.68 11.27 -8.13
CA VAL A 78 -7.98 12.63 -8.61
C VAL A 78 -9.34 12.75 -9.30
N ASP A 79 -9.95 11.64 -9.71
CA ASP A 79 -11.27 11.57 -10.33
C ASP A 79 -12.41 11.25 -9.34
N GLY A 80 -12.09 11.05 -8.05
CA GLY A 80 -13.03 10.67 -6.99
C GLY A 80 -13.30 9.16 -6.86
N GLN A 81 -12.80 8.33 -7.77
CA GLN A 81 -12.87 6.88 -7.66
C GLN A 81 -11.78 6.36 -6.70
N LYS A 82 -11.76 5.06 -6.42
CA LYS A 82 -10.63 4.43 -5.71
C LYS A 82 -9.33 4.75 -6.45
N MET A 83 -8.32 5.25 -5.74
CA MET A 83 -7.01 5.53 -6.31
C MET A 83 -6.37 4.22 -6.80
N SER A 84 -5.98 4.18 -8.08
CA SER A 84 -5.33 3.03 -8.70
C SER A 84 -4.45 3.46 -9.88
N LYS A 85 -3.24 2.89 -9.96
CA LYS A 85 -2.33 3.09 -11.10
C LYS A 85 -2.99 2.69 -12.43
N SER A 86 -3.82 1.65 -12.43
CA SER A 86 -4.52 1.19 -13.64
C SER A 86 -5.57 2.17 -14.16
N TYR A 87 -6.06 3.07 -13.31
CA TYR A 87 -7.03 4.10 -13.69
C TYR A 87 -6.34 5.41 -14.08
N GLY A 88 -5.02 5.52 -13.88
CA GLY A 88 -4.28 6.76 -14.13
C GLY A 88 -4.68 7.92 -13.20
N ASN A 89 -5.37 7.63 -12.09
CA ASN A 89 -5.94 8.63 -11.18
C ASN A 89 -5.09 8.86 -9.90
N THR A 90 -3.80 8.52 -9.95
CA THR A 90 -2.88 8.52 -8.80
C THR A 90 -2.19 9.85 -8.55
N LEU A 91 -1.82 10.08 -7.28
CA LEU A 91 -0.89 11.13 -6.86
C LEU A 91 0.46 10.50 -6.51
N GLU A 92 1.48 10.67 -7.35
CA GLU A 92 2.83 10.16 -7.07
C GLU A 92 3.54 11.08 -6.08
N ILE A 93 3.58 10.68 -4.83
CA ILE A 93 4.18 11.45 -3.72
C ILE A 93 5.66 11.80 -3.90
N PHE A 94 6.36 11.10 -4.81
CA PHE A 94 7.77 11.32 -5.15
C PHE A 94 7.98 11.91 -6.55
N ALA A 95 6.92 12.26 -7.28
CA ALA A 95 7.06 12.99 -8.55
C ALA A 95 7.61 14.40 -8.30
N PRO A 96 8.26 15.04 -9.30
CA PRO A 96 8.66 16.44 -9.21
C PRO A 96 7.54 17.32 -8.70
N GLU A 97 7.86 18.33 -7.88
CA GLU A 97 6.86 19.20 -7.23
C GLU A 97 5.86 19.76 -8.25
N LYS A 98 6.37 20.24 -9.40
CA LYS A 98 5.57 20.77 -10.50
C LYS A 98 4.51 19.77 -10.99
N ASP A 99 4.88 18.50 -11.13
CA ASP A 99 4.00 17.45 -11.63
C ASP A 99 2.95 17.06 -10.59
N LEU A 100 3.35 16.96 -9.33
CA LEU A 100 2.42 16.68 -8.22
C LEU A 100 1.40 17.81 -8.07
N ARG A 101 1.84 19.07 -8.06
CA ARG A 101 0.96 20.25 -8.05
C ARG A 101 -0.01 20.21 -9.23
N LYS A 102 0.49 19.94 -10.44
CA LYS A 102 -0.36 19.82 -11.64
C LYS A 102 -1.44 18.75 -11.48
N LYS A 103 -1.11 17.58 -10.93
CA LYS A 103 -2.08 16.50 -10.69
C LYS A 103 -3.12 16.87 -9.62
N ILE A 104 -2.70 17.52 -8.53
CA ILE A 104 -3.63 17.99 -7.49
C ILE A 104 -4.57 19.07 -8.05
N MET A 105 -4.06 19.97 -8.90
CA MET A 105 -4.90 20.96 -9.58
C MET A 105 -5.96 20.31 -10.49
N ALA A 106 -5.64 19.15 -11.07
CA ALA A 106 -6.54 18.36 -11.92
C ALA A 106 -7.59 17.55 -11.15
N ILE A 107 -7.63 17.59 -9.82
CA ILE A 107 -8.67 16.91 -9.02
C ILE A 107 -10.06 17.36 -9.51
N LYS A 108 -10.93 16.42 -9.83
CA LYS A 108 -12.29 16.72 -10.30
C LYS A 108 -13.09 17.42 -9.20
N THR A 109 -13.65 18.57 -9.53
CA THR A 109 -14.56 19.36 -8.68
C THR A 109 -15.77 19.75 -9.51
N ASP A 110 -16.84 20.22 -8.87
CA ASP A 110 -17.99 20.78 -9.56
C ASP A 110 -17.78 22.25 -9.95
N SER A 111 -18.82 22.87 -10.53
CA SER A 111 -18.84 24.26 -10.97
C SER A 111 -19.40 25.22 -9.90
N THR A 112 -19.34 24.86 -8.61
CA THR A 112 -19.82 25.72 -7.53
C THR A 112 -19.05 27.06 -7.51
N PRO A 113 -19.75 28.22 -7.54
CA PRO A 113 -19.12 29.53 -7.47
C PRO A 113 -18.27 29.74 -6.20
N VAL A 114 -17.45 30.80 -6.17
CA VAL A 114 -16.48 31.02 -5.08
C VAL A 114 -17.21 31.34 -3.77
N GLU A 115 -18.19 32.22 -3.85
CA GLU A 115 -19.05 32.73 -2.79
C GLU A 115 -19.95 31.65 -2.17
N VAL A 116 -20.25 30.58 -2.91
CA VAL A 116 -21.16 29.51 -2.47
C VAL A 116 -20.38 28.45 -1.65
N PRO A 117 -20.96 27.97 -0.53
CA PRO A 117 -20.45 26.81 0.20
C PRO A 117 -20.21 25.59 -0.69
N LYS A 118 -19.15 24.84 -0.40
CA LYS A 118 -18.71 23.63 -1.12
C LYS A 118 -19.02 22.39 -0.31
N ALA A 119 -19.52 21.35 -0.97
CA ALA A 119 -19.84 20.09 -0.31
C ALA A 119 -18.60 19.44 0.31
N VAL A 120 -18.72 19.04 1.57
CA VAL A 120 -17.71 18.27 2.31
C VAL A 120 -17.94 16.77 2.10
N GLU A 121 -19.20 16.35 2.19
CA GLU A 121 -19.60 14.96 1.95
C GLU A 121 -19.39 14.59 0.47
N GLY A 122 -18.80 13.42 0.22
CA GLY A 122 -18.47 12.95 -1.13
C GLY A 122 -17.36 13.73 -1.85
N SER A 123 -16.75 14.74 -1.21
CA SER A 123 -15.71 15.55 -1.84
C SER A 123 -14.36 14.84 -1.83
N THR A 124 -13.83 14.58 -3.03
CA THR A 124 -12.46 14.07 -3.26
C THR A 124 -11.43 14.93 -2.55
N LEU A 125 -11.60 16.26 -2.63
CA LEU A 125 -10.68 17.22 -2.03
C LEU A 125 -10.65 17.09 -0.51
N TRP A 126 -11.83 17.03 0.12
CA TRP A 126 -11.95 16.83 1.56
C TRP A 126 -11.38 15.47 1.99
N GLY A 127 -11.66 14.41 1.24
CA GLY A 127 -11.13 13.07 1.50
C GLY A 127 -9.60 13.06 1.55
N LEU A 128 -8.94 13.78 0.64
CA LEU A 128 -7.48 13.92 0.63
C LEU A 128 -6.97 14.82 1.76
N VAL A 129 -7.65 15.93 2.08
CA VAL A 129 -7.29 16.80 3.22
C VAL A 129 -7.35 16.03 4.54
N ARG A 130 -8.36 15.17 4.74
CA ARG A 130 -8.47 14.32 5.93
C ARG A 130 -7.26 13.41 6.12
N LEU A 131 -6.65 12.95 5.02
CA LEU A 131 -5.48 12.06 5.07
C LEU A 131 -4.18 12.83 5.34
N MET A 132 -4.09 14.09 4.90
CA MET A 132 -2.82 14.84 4.86
C MET A 132 -2.72 15.96 5.90
N GLY A 133 -3.85 16.54 6.30
CA GLY A 133 -3.88 17.67 7.22
C GLY A 133 -3.84 17.22 8.69
N THR A 134 -3.32 18.09 9.54
CA THR A 134 -3.50 18.05 11.00
C THR A 134 -4.94 18.35 11.39
N ASP A 135 -5.33 18.11 12.63
CA ASP A 135 -6.71 18.37 13.09
C ASP A 135 -7.10 19.87 12.98
N ALA A 136 -6.13 20.78 13.19
CA ALA A 136 -6.34 22.20 12.99
C ALA A 136 -6.60 22.53 11.51
N GLU A 137 -5.79 21.99 10.60
CA GLU A 137 -5.93 22.24 9.16
C GLU A 137 -7.18 21.61 8.58
N ARG A 138 -7.57 20.41 9.05
CA ARG A 138 -8.84 19.78 8.70
C ARG A 138 -10.01 20.67 9.12
N SER A 139 -9.97 21.22 10.32
CA SER A 139 -11.01 22.11 10.84
C SER A 139 -11.10 23.39 10.01
N GLU A 140 -9.96 24.00 9.69
CA GLU A 140 -9.88 25.19 8.85
C GLU A 140 -10.40 24.94 7.43
N TYR A 141 -9.99 23.83 6.80
CA TYR A 141 -10.46 23.43 5.48
C TYR A 141 -11.97 23.24 5.46
N ARG A 142 -12.49 22.52 6.45
CA ARG A 142 -13.92 22.27 6.57
C ARG A 142 -14.68 23.59 6.69
N ALA A 143 -14.22 24.50 7.56
CA ALA A 143 -14.83 25.81 7.72
C ALA A 143 -14.80 26.64 6.42
N LYS A 144 -13.68 26.64 5.67
CA LYS A 144 -13.58 27.32 4.37
C LYS A 144 -14.55 26.75 3.34
N MET A 145 -14.73 25.43 3.32
CA MET A 145 -15.67 24.77 2.42
C MET A 145 -17.12 25.09 2.80
N GLU A 146 -17.50 24.96 4.07
CA GLU A 146 -18.88 25.15 4.54
C GLU A 146 -19.31 26.64 4.55
N LYS A 147 -18.38 27.59 4.73
CA LYS A 147 -18.69 29.03 4.72
C LYS A 147 -18.87 29.59 3.30
N GLY A 148 -18.17 29.03 2.32
CA GLY A 148 -17.98 29.68 1.02
C GLY A 148 -16.96 30.82 1.07
N GLY A 149 -16.77 31.51 -0.07
CA GLY A 149 -15.77 32.57 -0.24
C GLY A 149 -14.36 32.09 -0.57
N THR A 150 -14.13 30.78 -0.68
CA THR A 150 -12.86 30.19 -1.14
C THR A 150 -13.10 29.36 -2.41
N GLY A 151 -12.33 29.63 -3.47
CA GLY A 151 -12.40 28.88 -4.72
C GLY A 151 -11.73 27.50 -4.62
N TYR A 152 -12.16 26.55 -5.46
CA TYR A 152 -11.51 25.23 -5.54
C TYR A 152 -10.02 25.33 -5.89
N GLY A 153 -9.62 26.34 -6.68
CA GLY A 153 -8.22 26.56 -7.02
C GLY A 153 -7.35 26.77 -5.78
N ASP A 154 -7.81 27.56 -4.81
CA ASP A 154 -7.03 27.86 -3.61
C ASP A 154 -7.06 26.69 -2.62
N LEU A 155 -8.19 26.01 -2.50
CA LEU A 155 -8.27 24.77 -1.71
C LEU A 155 -7.32 23.68 -2.25
N LYS A 156 -7.20 23.54 -3.58
CA LYS A 156 -6.27 22.60 -4.23
C LYS A 156 -4.81 23.01 -4.04
N LYS A 157 -4.49 24.31 -4.12
CA LYS A 157 -3.13 24.81 -3.83
C LYS A 157 -2.72 24.45 -2.40
N GLY A 158 -3.57 24.73 -1.42
CA GLY A 158 -3.26 24.39 -0.04
C GLY A 158 -3.15 22.87 0.17
N LEU A 159 -3.94 22.05 -0.53
CA LEU A 159 -3.79 20.59 -0.47
C LEU A 159 -2.42 20.16 -1.03
N ALA A 160 -1.96 20.80 -2.11
CA ALA A 160 -0.63 20.55 -2.63
C ALA A 160 0.46 20.89 -1.62
N ASP A 161 0.31 22.00 -0.90
CA ASP A 161 1.25 22.38 0.15
C ASP A 161 1.24 21.39 1.33
N LEU A 162 0.06 20.92 1.76
CA LEU A 162 -0.08 19.87 2.77
C LEU A 162 0.63 18.58 2.35
N VAL A 163 0.40 18.13 1.11
CA VAL A 163 1.01 16.90 0.59
C VAL A 163 2.52 17.03 0.49
N LEU A 164 3.02 18.15 -0.03
CA LEU A 164 4.46 18.38 -0.17
C LEU A 164 5.14 18.46 1.19
N ARG A 165 4.52 19.13 2.17
CA ARG A 165 5.06 19.22 3.53
C ARG A 165 5.13 17.86 4.20
N GLU A 166 4.04 17.09 4.15
CA GLU A 166 3.97 15.76 4.79
C GLU A 166 5.08 14.82 4.29
N PHE A 167 5.36 14.88 2.98
CA PHE A 167 6.35 14.02 2.36
C PHE A 167 7.73 14.66 2.17
N ASP A 168 7.98 15.90 2.61
CA ASP A 168 9.24 16.61 2.35
C ASP A 168 10.46 15.82 2.80
N GLY A 169 10.45 15.35 4.06
CA GLY A 169 11.54 14.54 4.62
C GLY A 169 11.74 13.23 3.85
N MET A 170 10.66 12.57 3.42
CA MET A 170 10.72 11.32 2.65
C MET A 170 11.23 11.56 1.21
N ARG A 171 10.87 12.69 0.60
CA ARG A 171 11.32 13.09 -0.75
C ARG A 171 12.82 13.37 -0.75
N LYS A 172 13.30 14.16 0.21
CA LYS A 172 14.74 14.40 0.43
C LYS A 172 15.50 13.09 0.69
N LYS A 173 14.94 12.21 1.53
CA LYS A 173 15.57 10.91 1.79
C LYS A 173 15.64 10.05 0.54
N ARG A 174 14.58 10.03 -0.27
CA ARG A 174 14.58 9.29 -1.54
C ARG A 174 15.67 9.82 -2.49
N GLU A 175 15.85 11.13 -2.58
CA GLU A 175 16.91 11.74 -3.40
C GLU A 175 18.31 11.38 -2.89
N GLU A 176 18.54 11.43 -1.58
CA GLU A 176 19.78 10.97 -0.95
C GLU A 176 20.06 9.49 -1.25
N LEU A 177 19.04 8.64 -1.22
CA LEU A 177 19.20 7.22 -1.51
C LEU A 177 19.42 6.95 -3.01
N ALA A 178 18.75 7.72 -3.87
CA ALA A 178 18.93 7.63 -5.32
C ALA A 178 20.33 8.06 -5.77
N SER A 179 20.96 9.00 -5.05
CA SER A 179 22.35 9.41 -5.32
C SER A 179 23.40 8.42 -4.81
N ASN A 180 23.02 7.42 -4.00
CA ASN A 180 23.92 6.39 -3.48
C ASN A 180 23.27 4.99 -3.55
N LEU A 181 23.03 4.52 -4.78
CA LEU A 181 22.54 3.17 -5.03
C LEU A 181 23.41 2.05 -4.42
N PRO A 182 24.76 2.14 -4.43
CA PRO A 182 25.60 1.11 -3.80
C PRO A 182 25.28 0.91 -2.31
N ARG A 183 24.96 1.99 -1.58
CA ARG A 183 24.54 1.89 -0.17
C ARG A 183 23.19 1.19 0.00
N VAL A 184 22.24 1.46 -0.89
CA VAL A 184 20.93 0.78 -0.90
C VAL A 184 21.12 -0.72 -1.17
N GLU A 185 21.94 -1.06 -2.16
CA GLU A 185 22.28 -2.46 -2.45
C GLU A 185 22.95 -3.16 -1.27
N GLN A 186 23.85 -2.48 -0.56
CA GLN A 186 24.47 -3.03 0.63
C GLN A 186 23.42 -3.35 1.72
N TRP A 187 22.48 -2.44 1.97
CA TRP A 187 21.40 -2.71 2.91
C TRP A 187 20.50 -3.88 2.48
N MET A 188 20.22 -4.02 1.18
CA MET A 188 19.49 -5.18 0.67
C MET A 188 20.27 -6.48 0.88
N LYS A 189 21.59 -6.47 0.67
CA LYS A 189 22.47 -7.63 0.95
C LYS A 189 22.48 -7.98 2.43
N ASP A 190 22.61 -6.98 3.30
CA ASP A 190 22.60 -7.17 4.75
C ASP A 190 21.25 -7.73 5.23
N GLY A 191 20.14 -7.19 4.71
CA GLY A 191 18.80 -7.68 4.97
C GLY A 191 18.60 -9.12 4.48
N ALA A 192 19.04 -9.43 3.27
CA ALA A 192 18.98 -10.78 2.71
C ALA A 192 19.82 -11.78 3.53
N ALA A 193 21.01 -11.38 3.99
CA ALA A 193 21.85 -12.21 4.85
C ALA A 193 21.17 -12.50 6.20
N LYS A 194 20.49 -11.51 6.80
CA LYS A 194 19.70 -11.71 8.02
C LYS A 194 18.52 -12.65 7.78
N ALA A 195 17.74 -12.41 6.73
CA ALA A 195 16.58 -13.24 6.36
C ALA A 195 17.00 -14.69 6.08
N ARG A 196 18.12 -14.87 5.36
CA ARG A 196 18.65 -16.20 5.01
C ARG A 196 18.94 -17.07 6.23
N LYS A 197 19.42 -16.50 7.34
CA LYS A 197 19.67 -17.25 8.57
C LYS A 197 18.40 -17.92 9.10
N THR A 198 17.27 -17.21 9.11
CA THR A 198 15.98 -17.78 9.50
C THR A 198 15.50 -18.81 8.47
N ALA A 199 15.59 -18.47 7.18
CA ALA A 199 15.17 -19.36 6.10
C ALA A 199 15.92 -20.70 6.11
N GLU A 200 17.23 -20.69 6.36
CA GLU A 200 18.06 -21.90 6.42
C GLU A 200 17.64 -22.81 7.58
N GLN A 201 17.28 -22.23 8.74
CA GLN A 201 16.78 -23.00 9.89
C GLN A 201 15.46 -23.70 9.56
N VAL A 202 14.49 -22.96 8.99
CA VAL A 202 13.20 -23.54 8.60
C VAL A 202 13.38 -24.60 7.51
N LEU A 203 14.21 -24.31 6.49
CA LEU A 203 14.47 -25.24 5.40
C LEU A 203 15.17 -26.51 5.87
N ALA A 204 16.05 -26.42 6.88
CA ALA A 204 16.64 -27.60 7.51
C ALA A 204 15.58 -28.49 8.17
N ARG A 205 14.61 -27.91 8.91
CA ARG A 205 13.47 -28.67 9.48
C ARG A 205 12.62 -29.32 8.39
N VAL A 206 12.33 -28.58 7.32
CA VAL A 206 11.58 -29.10 6.17
C VAL A 206 12.32 -30.27 5.51
N ARG A 207 13.61 -30.12 5.21
CA ARG A 207 14.43 -31.17 4.59
C ARG A 207 14.54 -32.40 5.47
N ALA A 208 14.65 -32.22 6.79
CA ALA A 208 14.59 -33.29 7.77
C ALA A 208 13.29 -34.09 7.65
N ALA A 209 12.17 -33.38 7.70
CA ALA A 209 10.85 -33.99 7.76
C ALA A 209 10.49 -34.74 6.46
N VAL A 210 10.99 -34.28 5.30
CA VAL A 210 10.75 -34.91 4.00
C VAL A 210 11.86 -35.88 3.56
N GLY A 211 12.88 -36.11 4.39
CA GLY A 211 13.96 -37.07 4.10
C GLY A 211 14.95 -36.65 3.01
N THR A 212 15.22 -35.34 2.87
CA THR A 212 16.14 -34.78 1.84
C THR A 212 17.32 -34.02 2.45
N GLN A 213 17.72 -34.39 3.68
CA GLN A 213 18.95 -33.88 4.27
C GLN A 213 20.14 -34.29 3.40
N LYS A 214 21.02 -33.33 3.10
CA LYS A 214 22.34 -33.58 2.54
C LYS A 214 23.37 -33.51 3.66
#